data_AF-A0A953FBE3-F1
#
_entry.id   AF-A0A953FBE3-F1
#
_cell.length_a   1.000
_cell.length_b   1.000
_cell.length_c   1.000
_cell.angle_alpha   90.00
_cell.angle_beta   90.00
_cell.angle_gamma   90.00
#
_symmetry.space_group_name_H-M   'P 1'
#
loop_
_entity.id
_entity.type
_entity.pdbx_description
1 polymer ?
#
loop_
_entity_poly.entity_id
_entity_poly.type
_entity_poly.pdbx_seq_one_letter_code
_entity_poly.pdbx_strand_id
1 'polypeptide(L)'
;MTQYDAGSTPMWGCFDTVATASDFRVTMPTVSLNQKNVAVNEWQKRSEKFIYAREDSNNDIEFNRVLWHGLKGDVPFPGPKRSAFVTALQGDDDDD
;
A
#
# COMPACT_ATOMS: atom_id res chain seq x y z
N MET A 1 33.49 5.85 1.13
CA MET A 1 32.59 7.01 1.29
C MET A 1 33.30 8.20 0.69
N THR A 2 32.83 8.67 -0.45
CA THR A 2 33.45 9.79 -1.17
C THR A 2 32.89 11.12 -0.67
N GLN A 3 33.52 12.24 -0.99
CA GLN A 3 33.04 13.58 -0.62
C GLN A 3 31.61 13.87 -1.15
N TYR A 4 31.21 13.22 -2.24
CA TYR A 4 29.87 13.34 -2.82
C TYR A 4 28.79 12.60 -2.03
N ASP A 5 29.15 11.59 -1.23
CA ASP A 5 28.20 10.87 -0.37
C ASP A 5 27.79 11.71 0.86
N ALA A 6 28.62 12.68 1.28
CA ALA A 6 28.40 13.50 2.47
C ALA A 6 27.32 14.59 2.28
N GLY A 7 26.99 14.96 1.04
CA GLY A 7 26.01 16.01 0.71
C GLY A 7 24.62 15.50 0.32
N SER A 8 24.38 14.20 0.35
CA SER A 8 23.09 13.60 0.02
C SER A 8 22.08 13.89 1.14
N THR A 9 21.28 14.94 0.95
CA THR A 9 20.19 15.39 1.84
C THR A 9 19.24 14.29 2.34
N PRO A 10 18.85 13.24 1.58
CA PRO A 10 17.92 12.23 2.11
C PRO A 10 18.51 11.38 3.23
N MET A 11 19.84 11.31 3.39
CA MET A 11 20.47 10.44 4.38
C MET A 11 20.80 11.12 5.71
N TRP A 12 20.64 12.45 5.82
CA TRP A 12 20.94 13.20 7.05
C TRP A 12 20.13 12.70 8.26
N GLY A 13 18.88 12.27 8.05
CA GLY A 13 18.04 11.70 9.10
C GLY A 13 18.25 10.20 9.37
N CYS A 14 19.07 9.52 8.56
CA CYS A 14 19.32 8.08 8.68
C CYS A 14 20.63 7.77 9.40
N PHE A 15 21.53 8.74 9.51
CA PHE A 15 22.79 8.59 10.22
C PHE A 15 22.70 9.21 11.60
N ASP A 16 22.87 8.39 12.62
CA ASP A 16 22.96 8.84 14.00
C ASP A 16 24.43 8.92 14.43
N THR A 17 24.73 9.80 15.38
CA THR A 17 26.11 9.97 15.89
C THR A 17 26.56 8.79 16.75
N VAL A 18 25.59 8.00 17.25
CA VAL A 18 25.81 6.82 18.09
C VAL A 18 25.17 5.63 17.40
N ALA A 19 25.95 4.57 17.19
CA ALA A 19 25.44 3.34 16.58
C ALA A 19 24.45 2.64 17.52
N THR A 20 23.17 2.61 17.16
CA THR A 20 22.15 1.78 17.82
C THR A 20 22.08 0.42 17.14
N ALA A 21 23.01 -0.48 17.48
CA ALA A 21 22.97 -1.85 16.99
C ALA A 21 21.84 -2.63 17.70
N SER A 22 20.93 -3.21 16.92
CA SER A 22 19.99 -4.22 17.41
C SER A 22 20.33 -5.56 16.79
N ASP A 23 20.38 -6.62 17.60
CA ASP A 23 20.56 -7.97 17.08
C ASP A 23 19.40 -8.33 16.14
N PHE A 24 19.73 -8.95 15.02
CA PHE A 24 18.72 -9.50 14.13
C PHE A 24 17.95 -10.62 14.83
N ARG A 25 16.65 -10.43 15.04
CA ARG A 25 15.76 -11.46 15.60
C ARG A 25 15.04 -12.17 14.47
N VAL A 26 15.45 -13.41 14.20
CA VAL A 26 14.75 -14.31 13.27
C VAL A 26 13.34 -14.56 13.80
N THR A 27 12.33 -14.23 13.01
CA THR A 27 10.95 -14.64 13.27
C THR A 27 10.68 -15.92 12.48
N MET A 28 10.54 -17.04 13.18
CA MET A 28 10.22 -18.31 12.54
C MET A 28 8.75 -18.31 12.10
N PRO A 29 8.42 -18.82 10.90
CA PRO A 29 7.03 -18.96 10.48
C PRO A 29 6.25 -19.85 11.43
N THR A 30 5.10 -19.39 11.92
CA THR A 30 4.18 -20.20 12.74
C THR A 30 3.39 -21.22 11.91
N VAL A 31 3.45 -21.11 10.59
CA VAL A 31 2.73 -21.94 9.62
C VAL A 31 3.68 -22.50 8.57
N SER A 32 3.32 -23.63 7.98
CA SER A 32 4.10 -24.26 6.91
C SER A 32 4.14 -23.37 5.68
N LEU A 33 5.34 -23.15 5.12
CA LEU A 33 5.53 -22.41 3.87
C LEU A 33 4.88 -23.07 2.65
N ASN A 34 4.57 -24.38 2.76
CA ASN A 34 3.91 -25.15 1.72
C ASN A 34 2.39 -25.25 1.93
N GLN A 35 1.86 -24.62 2.99
CA GLN A 35 0.44 -24.63 3.25
C GLN A 35 -0.30 -23.86 2.15
N LYS A 36 -1.30 -24.51 1.55
CA LYS A 36 -2.18 -23.90 0.55
C LYS A 36 -3.55 -23.62 1.16
N ASN A 37 -4.20 -22.58 0.67
CA ASN A 37 -5.60 -22.34 0.99
C ASN A 37 -6.47 -23.32 0.20
N VAL A 38 -7.15 -24.24 0.88
CA VAL A 38 -8.02 -25.27 0.29
C VAL A 38 -9.51 -24.91 0.37
N ALA A 39 -9.86 -23.84 1.08
CA ALA A 39 -11.24 -23.45 1.27
C ALA A 39 -11.80 -22.79 -0.01
N VAL A 40 -12.88 -23.36 -0.56
CA VAL A 40 -13.62 -22.74 -1.67
C VAL A 40 -14.70 -21.84 -1.08
N ASN A 41 -14.44 -20.54 -1.08
CA ASN A 41 -15.38 -19.51 -0.62
C ASN A 41 -15.59 -18.45 -1.72
N GLU A 42 -16.48 -17.49 -1.46
CA GLU A 42 -16.74 -16.40 -2.40
C GLU A 42 -15.45 -15.63 -2.74
N TRP A 43 -14.63 -15.34 -1.73
CA TRP A 43 -13.40 -14.57 -1.87
C TRP A 43 -12.38 -15.27 -2.77
N GLN A 44 -12.28 -16.59 -2.66
CA GLN A 44 -11.43 -17.44 -3.49
C GLN A 44 -11.89 -17.37 -4.95
N LYS A 45 -13.18 -17.55 -5.23
CA LYS A 45 -13.76 -17.45 -6.59
C LYS A 45 -13.60 -16.06 -7.21
N ARG A 46 -13.62 -15.00 -6.40
CA ARG A 46 -13.37 -13.63 -6.86
C ARG A 46 -11.89 -13.41 -7.17
N SER A 47 -11.02 -13.95 -6.33
CA SER A 47 -9.56 -13.86 -6.49
C SER A 47 -9.05 -14.54 -7.76
N GLU A 48 -9.69 -15.63 -8.18
CA GLU A 48 -9.36 -16.34 -9.43
C GLU A 48 -9.59 -15.52 -10.70
N LYS A 49 -10.45 -14.50 -10.65
CA LYS A 49 -10.76 -13.67 -11.82
C LYS A 49 -9.74 -12.56 -12.06
N PHE A 50 -8.85 -12.32 -11.10
CA PHE A 50 -7.84 -11.27 -11.21
C PHE A 50 -6.72 -11.67 -12.16
N ILE A 51 -6.32 -10.72 -13.01
CA ILE A 51 -5.25 -10.85 -13.99
C ILE A 51 -4.00 -10.20 -13.39
N TYR A 52 -2.93 -10.97 -13.25
CA TYR A 52 -1.64 -10.50 -12.70
C TYR A 52 -0.55 -10.37 -13.77
N ALA A 53 -0.92 -10.39 -15.05
CA ALA A 53 0.03 -10.33 -16.16
C ALA A 53 0.76 -8.97 -16.27
N ARG A 54 0.12 -7.89 -15.80
CA ARG A 54 0.65 -6.53 -15.83
C ARG A 54 0.17 -5.74 -14.61
N GLU A 55 0.98 -4.82 -14.13
CA GLU A 55 0.59 -3.86 -13.10
C GLU A 55 -0.73 -3.15 -13.47
N ASP A 56 -1.57 -2.91 -12.46
CA ASP A 56 -2.84 -2.17 -12.57
C ASP A 56 -3.87 -2.75 -13.57
N SER A 57 -3.82 -4.07 -13.84
CA SER A 57 -4.79 -4.72 -14.75
C SER A 57 -6.16 -5.01 -14.14
N ASN A 58 -6.27 -4.98 -12.81
CA ASN A 58 -7.48 -5.39 -12.09
C ASN A 58 -8.36 -4.21 -11.73
N ASN A 59 -9.65 -4.48 -11.52
CA ASN A 59 -10.55 -3.50 -10.94
C ASN A 59 -10.12 -3.16 -9.50
N ASP A 60 -9.76 -1.91 -9.27
CA ASP A 60 -9.26 -1.37 -7.99
C ASP A 60 -10.23 -1.60 -6.82
N ILE A 61 -11.52 -1.34 -7.03
CA ILE A 61 -12.55 -1.49 -5.99
C ILE A 61 -12.73 -2.94 -5.60
N GLU A 62 -12.80 -3.84 -6.58
CA GLU A 62 -12.98 -5.27 -6.30
C GLU A 62 -11.74 -5.86 -5.61
N PHE A 63 -10.55 -5.53 -6.11
CA PHE A 63 -9.30 -5.99 -5.52
C PHE A 63 -9.14 -5.52 -4.07
N ASN A 64 -9.41 -4.23 -3.80
CA ASN A 64 -9.36 -3.67 -2.45
C ASN A 64 -10.39 -4.30 -1.50
N ARG A 65 -11.57 -4.68 -2.01
CA ARG A 65 -12.59 -5.35 -1.19
C ARG A 65 -12.14 -6.73 -0.73
N VAL A 66 -11.53 -7.51 -1.62
CA VAL A 66 -11.00 -8.85 -1.29
C VAL A 66 -9.86 -8.73 -0.27
N LEU A 67 -8.94 -7.78 -0.47
CA LEU A 67 -7.86 -7.52 0.48
C LEU A 67 -8.37 -7.08 1.85
N TRP A 68 -9.36 -6.19 1.88
CA TRP A 68 -9.95 -5.71 3.13
C TRP A 68 -10.54 -6.85 3.94
N HIS A 69 -11.30 -7.74 3.30
CA HIS A 69 -11.83 -8.93 3.98
C HIS A 69 -10.72 -9.86 4.46
N GLY A 70 -9.65 -10.06 3.67
CA GLY A 70 -8.50 -10.88 4.09
C GLY A 70 -7.74 -10.32 5.30
N LEU A 71 -7.67 -9.00 5.45
CA LEU A 71 -6.93 -8.33 6.52
C LEU A 71 -7.78 -8.03 7.76
N LYS A 72 -9.05 -7.71 7.57
CA LYS A 72 -9.96 -7.23 8.62
C LYS A 72 -11.13 -8.16 8.91
N GLY A 73 -11.32 -9.22 8.14
CA GLY A 73 -12.46 -10.13 8.27
C GLY A 73 -13.77 -9.44 7.90
N ASP A 74 -14.79 -9.63 8.74
CA ASP A 74 -16.17 -9.16 8.51
C ASP A 74 -16.37 -7.64 8.72
N VAL A 75 -15.30 -6.87 8.88
CA VAL A 75 -15.38 -5.41 8.99
C VAL A 75 -15.85 -4.83 7.65
N PRO A 76 -16.89 -3.98 7.63
CA PRO A 76 -17.40 -3.38 6.40
C PRO A 76 -16.32 -2.62 5.63
N PHE A 77 -16.26 -2.84 4.31
CA PHE A 77 -15.33 -2.12 3.44
C PHE A 77 -15.72 -0.63 3.39
N PRO A 78 -14.83 0.30 3.77
CA PRO A 78 -15.17 1.73 3.88
C PRO A 78 -15.42 2.43 2.54
N GLY A 79 -15.16 1.75 1.41
CA GLY A 79 -15.31 2.32 0.08
C GLY A 79 -14.13 3.23 -0.32
N PRO A 80 -14.00 3.54 -1.63
CA PRO A 80 -12.97 4.45 -2.10
C PRO A 80 -13.27 5.89 -1.66
N LYS A 81 -12.30 6.55 -1.04
CA LYS A 81 -12.32 8.00 -0.82
C LYS A 81 -11.52 8.67 -1.92
N ARG A 82 -12.19 9.50 -2.73
CA ARG A 82 -11.55 10.31 -3.78
C ARG A 82 -11.59 11.78 -3.35
N SER A 83 -10.44 12.43 -3.30
CA SER A 83 -10.33 13.88 -3.11
C SER A 83 -10.08 14.56 -4.47
N ALA A 84 -10.58 15.79 -4.61
CA ALA A 84 -10.27 16.66 -5.75
C ALA A 84 -9.74 17.99 -5.22
N PHE A 85 -8.72 18.52 -5.89
CA PHE A 85 -8.27 19.90 -5.69
C PHE A 85 -9.02 20.76 -6.70
N VAL A 86 -9.95 21.60 -6.23
CA VAL A 86 -10.73 22.49 -7.09
C VAL A 86 -10.25 23.91 -6.84
N THR A 87 -9.74 24.55 -7.89
CA THR A 87 -9.47 26.00 -7.90
C THR A 87 -10.66 26.67 -8.56
N ALA A 88 -11.38 27.50 -7.81
CA ALA A 88 -12.45 28.32 -8.40
C ALA A 88 -11.81 29.39 -9.28
N LEU A 89 -12.22 29.47 -10.55
CA LEU A 89 -11.95 30.64 -11.37
C LEU A 89 -12.81 31.77 -10.81
N GLN A 90 -12.16 32.82 -10.32
CA GLN A 90 -12.85 34.06 -9.99
C GLN A 90 -13.33 34.64 -11.32
N GLY A 91 -14.64 34.73 -11.50
CA GLY A 91 -15.19 35.46 -12.64
C GLY A 91 -14.76 36.91 -12.50
N ASP A 92 -14.24 37.49 -13.59
CA ASP A 92 -14.15 38.94 -13.69
C ASP A 92 -15.59 39.46 -13.60
N ASP A 93 -15.96 40.00 -12.43
CA ASP A 93 -17.11 40.89 -12.31
C ASP A 93 -16.72 42.20 -13.01
N ASP A 94 -16.75 42.16 -14.35
CA ASP A 94 -16.86 43.35 -15.20
C ASP A 94 -18.31 43.84 -15.08
N ASP A 95 -18.61 44.62 -14.04
CA ASP A 95 -19.81 45.46 -13.97
C ASP A 95 -19.42 46.88 -13.50
N ASP A 96 -19.51 47.81 -14.47
CA ASP A 96 -19.48 49.29 -14.47
C ASP A 96 -18.16 50.08 -14.26
#